data_AF-A0A9D8F076-F1
#
_entry.id   AF-A0A9D8F076-F1
#
_cell.length_a   1.000
_cell.length_b   1.000
_cell.length_c   1.000
_cell.angle_alpha   90.00
_cell.angle_beta   90.00
_cell.angle_gamma   90.00
#
_symmetry.space_group_name_H-M   'P 1'
#
loop_
_entity.id
_entity.type
_entity.pdbx_description
1 polymer ?
#
loop_
_entity_poly.entity_id
_entity_poly.type
_entity_poly.pdbx_seq_one_letter_code
_entity_poly.pdbx_strand_id
1 'polypeptide(L)'
;MLASHAAALDPIPLWPQGAPGALGKEDKDIPSLTPYPAAESATGAAMVICPGGGYGGLAQHEGRDYALWLNQQGVACFVLKYRLGSGGYRHPRMIEDAARALRWVRTHAATWKVDPNRIGIMGSSAGGHLASTLVTHFDHGQAGAADPVDRASSRPDLGVLCYPVITMGAHTHQGSKHNLLGKEPSPELVELLSNEKQVRSNTPPCFVWHTWEDKAVKVENSLEFAAALQKAGVPFDLHVYQKGRHGIGLADKEPFSNVHPWAKDLLFWLKEQGFLTAHR
;
A
#
# COMPACT_ATOMS: atom_id res chain seq x y z
N MET A 1 22.84 6.29 20.13
CA MET A 1 23.15 5.46 18.95
C MET A 1 22.22 5.87 17.84
N LEU A 2 22.72 6.23 16.66
CA LEU A 2 21.88 6.40 15.47
C LEU A 2 21.26 5.03 15.16
N ALA A 3 19.94 4.95 15.03
CA ALA A 3 19.28 3.69 14.65
C ALA A 3 19.76 3.29 13.24
N SER A 4 20.50 2.18 13.14
CA SER A 4 20.91 1.61 11.86
C SER A 4 19.69 1.02 11.15
N HIS A 5 19.49 1.36 9.88
CA HIS A 5 18.51 0.70 9.02
C HIS A 5 19.23 -0.37 8.19
N ALA A 6 18.53 -1.47 7.86
CA ALA A 6 19.04 -2.40 6.85
C ALA A 6 18.95 -1.75 5.46
N ALA A 7 19.96 -1.97 4.62
CA ALA A 7 19.97 -1.49 3.24
C ALA A 7 18.93 -2.23 2.38
N ALA A 8 18.50 -1.59 1.29
CA ALA A 8 17.69 -2.25 0.27
C ALA A 8 18.44 -3.42 -0.37
N LEU A 9 17.72 -4.48 -0.71
CA LEU A 9 18.21 -5.59 -1.53
C LEU A 9 17.75 -5.42 -2.98
N ASP A 10 18.32 -6.22 -3.88
CA ASP A 10 18.00 -6.15 -5.31
C ASP A 10 16.49 -6.39 -5.56
N PRO A 11 15.88 -5.65 -6.51
CA PRO A 11 14.49 -5.86 -6.86
C PRO A 11 14.22 -7.27 -7.39
N ILE A 12 13.13 -7.88 -6.91
CA ILE A 12 12.68 -9.22 -7.27
C ILE A 12 11.47 -9.09 -8.22
N PRO A 13 11.57 -9.52 -9.49
CA PRO A 13 10.41 -9.54 -10.39
C PRO A 13 9.26 -10.39 -9.83
N LEU A 14 8.03 -9.87 -9.88
CA LEU A 14 6.84 -10.59 -9.40
C LEU A 14 6.53 -11.86 -10.22
N TRP A 15 6.90 -11.82 -11.50
CA TRP A 15 6.82 -12.94 -12.44
C TRP A 15 8.16 -13.08 -13.17
N PRO A 16 9.01 -14.05 -12.79
CA PRO A 16 10.31 -14.26 -13.44
C PRO A 16 10.22 -14.55 -14.94
N GLN A 17 9.09 -15.09 -15.40
CA GLN A 17 8.84 -15.45 -16.80
C GLN A 17 8.03 -14.40 -17.59
N GLY A 18 7.78 -13.23 -16.99
CA GLY A 18 6.99 -12.15 -17.58
C GLY A 18 5.60 -12.00 -16.96
N ALA A 19 5.21 -10.74 -16.69
CA ALA A 19 3.96 -10.43 -16.03
C ALA A 19 2.75 -10.66 -16.96
N PRO A 20 1.64 -11.23 -16.48
CA PRO A 20 0.42 -11.37 -17.26
C PRO A 20 -0.06 -10.03 -17.82
N GLY A 21 -0.28 -9.98 -19.14
CA GLY A 21 -0.70 -8.77 -19.84
C GLY A 21 0.38 -7.68 -19.95
N ALA A 22 1.67 -8.03 -19.82
CA ALA A 22 2.77 -7.13 -20.16
C ALA A 22 2.72 -6.72 -21.64
N LEU A 23 2.98 -5.45 -21.92
CA LEU A 23 3.05 -4.87 -23.27
C LEU A 23 4.45 -4.97 -23.89
N GLY A 24 5.44 -5.43 -23.11
CA GLY A 24 6.84 -5.50 -23.52
C GLY A 24 7.70 -6.22 -22.47
N LYS A 25 9.02 -6.05 -22.59
CA LYS A 25 10.03 -6.65 -21.70
C LYS A 25 10.97 -5.59 -21.10
N GLU A 26 10.61 -4.32 -21.21
CA GLU A 26 11.39 -3.22 -20.65
C GLU A 26 11.12 -3.08 -19.15
N ASP A 27 11.93 -2.28 -18.44
CA ASP A 27 11.80 -2.10 -16.99
C ASP A 27 10.38 -1.66 -16.56
N LYS A 28 9.71 -0.82 -17.37
CA LYS A 28 8.33 -0.38 -17.15
C LYS A 28 7.28 -1.50 -17.23
N ASP A 29 7.63 -2.63 -17.86
CA ASP A 29 6.76 -3.79 -18.08
C ASP A 29 6.95 -4.90 -17.03
N ILE A 30 7.98 -4.77 -16.19
CA ILE A 30 8.39 -5.77 -15.20
C ILE A 30 8.09 -5.24 -13.80
N PRO A 31 6.93 -5.55 -13.21
CA PRO A 31 6.66 -5.20 -11.82
C PRO A 31 7.52 -6.04 -10.87
N SER A 32 7.97 -5.43 -9.77
CA SER A 32 8.91 -6.03 -8.83
C SER A 32 8.70 -5.57 -7.39
N LEU A 33 9.27 -6.32 -6.44
CA LEU A 33 9.41 -5.94 -5.04
C LEU A 33 10.86 -5.60 -4.74
N THR A 34 11.13 -4.45 -4.14
CA THR A 34 12.43 -4.13 -3.54
C THR A 34 12.37 -4.43 -2.04
N PRO A 35 13.10 -5.45 -1.53
CA PRO A 35 13.08 -5.80 -0.12
C PRO A 35 13.94 -4.86 0.73
N TYR A 36 13.42 -4.54 1.91
CA TYR A 36 14.09 -3.82 2.99
C TYR A 36 13.94 -4.68 4.26
N PRO A 37 14.95 -5.51 4.60
CA PRO A 37 14.89 -6.37 5.78
C PRO A 37 14.65 -5.57 7.06
N ALA A 38 14.05 -6.19 8.08
CA ALA A 38 13.98 -5.60 9.40
C ALA A 38 15.40 -5.38 9.97
N ALA A 39 15.61 -4.28 10.70
CA ALA A 39 16.84 -4.04 11.46
C ALA A 39 16.92 -4.96 12.70
N GLU A 40 17.94 -4.77 13.56
CA GLU A 40 18.46 -5.62 14.66
C GLU A 40 17.43 -6.21 15.68
N SER A 41 16.12 -6.05 15.50
CA SER A 41 15.04 -6.72 16.22
C SER A 41 13.80 -6.93 15.33
N ALA A 42 13.78 -8.01 14.54
CA ALA A 42 12.65 -8.34 13.68
C ALA A 42 11.39 -8.69 14.49
N THR A 43 10.28 -8.01 14.19
CA THR A 43 8.98 -8.18 14.86
C THR A 43 8.19 -9.39 14.38
N GLY A 44 8.62 -9.99 13.27
CA GLY A 44 7.85 -10.98 12.51
C GLY A 44 6.76 -10.39 11.63
N ALA A 45 6.58 -9.07 11.56
CA ALA A 45 5.63 -8.43 10.65
C ALA A 45 6.29 -7.97 9.34
N ALA A 46 5.48 -7.86 8.29
CA ALA A 46 5.86 -7.27 7.03
C ALA A 46 4.87 -6.20 6.54
N MET A 47 5.38 -5.27 5.73
CA MET A 47 4.60 -4.25 5.04
C MET A 47 4.91 -4.24 3.54
N VAL A 48 3.91 -4.46 2.69
CA VAL A 48 4.00 -4.17 1.26
C VAL A 48 3.65 -2.70 1.05
N ILE A 49 4.56 -1.92 0.47
CA ILE A 49 4.41 -0.47 0.33
C ILE A 49 4.16 -0.13 -1.13
N CYS A 50 3.05 0.53 -1.41
CA CYS A 50 2.65 1.05 -2.72
C CYS A 50 2.90 2.56 -2.76
N PRO A 51 3.98 3.04 -3.41
CA PRO A 51 4.24 4.47 -3.54
C PRO A 51 3.10 5.19 -4.27
N GLY A 52 2.91 6.47 -4.02
CA GLY A 52 2.03 7.32 -4.84
C GLY A 52 2.66 7.68 -6.18
N GLY A 53 2.14 8.74 -6.82
CA GLY A 53 2.57 9.17 -8.17
C GLY A 53 1.46 9.13 -9.22
N GLY A 54 0.20 9.17 -8.78
CA GLY A 54 -0.94 9.37 -9.68
C GLY A 54 -1.17 8.25 -10.70
N TYR A 55 -0.68 7.03 -10.44
CA TYR A 55 -0.57 5.95 -11.43
C TYR A 55 0.24 6.30 -12.69
N GLY A 56 0.97 7.42 -12.70
CA GLY A 56 1.84 7.85 -13.81
C GLY A 56 3.33 7.80 -13.48
N GLY A 57 3.67 7.72 -12.19
CA GLY A 57 5.02 7.55 -11.67
C GLY A 57 4.98 6.85 -10.31
N LEU A 58 6.15 6.67 -9.70
CA LEU A 58 6.30 6.16 -8.33
C LEU A 58 7.13 7.14 -7.52
N ALA A 59 6.53 7.73 -6.48
CA ALA A 59 7.22 8.68 -5.62
C ALA A 59 8.21 7.96 -4.68
N GLN A 60 9.51 8.15 -4.90
CA GLN A 60 10.55 7.42 -4.16
C GLN A 60 10.44 7.59 -2.64
N HIS A 61 10.14 8.80 -2.16
CA HIS A 61 10.01 9.11 -0.73
C HIS A 61 8.78 8.49 -0.06
N GLU A 62 7.83 7.97 -0.85
CA GLU A 62 6.64 7.25 -0.36
C GLU A 62 6.79 5.73 -0.46
N GLY A 63 7.96 5.26 -0.91
CA GLY A 63 8.34 3.86 -0.92
C GLY A 63 9.56 3.62 -0.05
N ARG A 64 10.71 4.12 -0.50
CA ARG A 64 12.01 3.93 0.15
C ARG A 64 12.02 4.47 1.58
N ASP A 65 11.58 5.70 1.78
CA ASP A 65 11.72 6.35 3.09
C ASP A 65 10.77 5.73 4.11
N TYR A 66 9.56 5.34 3.70
CA TYR A 66 8.67 4.53 4.52
C TYR A 66 9.29 3.18 4.91
N ALA A 67 9.93 2.50 3.94
CA ALA A 67 10.56 1.21 4.18
C ALA A 67 11.74 1.32 5.16
N LEU A 68 12.58 2.34 5.02
CA LEU A 68 13.69 2.59 5.95
C LEU A 68 13.19 3.00 7.33
N TRP A 69 12.17 3.84 7.42
CA TRP A 69 11.61 4.24 8.70
C TRP A 69 10.93 3.07 9.44
N LEU A 70 10.13 2.25 8.75
CA LEU A 70 9.49 1.07 9.36
C LEU A 70 10.47 -0.05 9.69
N ASN A 71 11.53 -0.24 8.89
CA ASN A 71 12.50 -1.29 9.16
C ASN A 71 13.36 -1.01 10.42
N GLN A 72 13.57 0.27 10.76
CA GLN A 72 14.16 0.69 12.03
C GLN A 72 13.29 0.27 13.23
N GLN A 73 11.99 0.07 13.01
CA GLN A 73 11.04 -0.43 14.01
C GLN A 73 10.91 -1.96 13.97
N GLY A 74 11.72 -2.65 13.17
CA GLY A 74 11.75 -4.11 13.09
C GLY A 74 10.71 -4.72 12.15
N VAL A 75 10.09 -3.94 11.25
CA VAL A 75 9.15 -4.45 10.24
C VAL A 75 9.88 -4.69 8.93
N ALA A 76 9.74 -5.89 8.35
CA ALA A 76 10.28 -6.16 7.02
C ALA A 76 9.44 -5.44 5.96
N CYS A 77 10.05 -4.64 5.09
CA CYS A 77 9.31 -3.84 4.11
C CYS A 77 9.59 -4.29 2.68
N PHE A 78 8.59 -4.21 1.82
CA PHE A 78 8.68 -4.59 0.42
C PHE A 78 8.06 -3.48 -0.42
N VAL A 79 8.89 -2.67 -1.08
CA VAL A 79 8.41 -1.57 -1.92
C VAL A 79 8.01 -2.12 -3.28
N LEU A 80 6.75 -1.94 -3.66
CA LEU A 80 6.19 -2.41 -4.92
C LEU A 80 6.44 -1.40 -6.04
N LYS A 81 7.18 -1.84 -7.06
CA LYS A 81 7.16 -1.23 -8.39
C LYS A 81 6.01 -1.85 -9.19
N TYR A 82 4.84 -1.22 -9.16
CA TYR A 82 3.68 -1.65 -9.94
C TYR A 82 3.65 -0.99 -11.32
N ARG A 83 3.00 -1.63 -12.30
CA ARG A 83 2.84 -1.10 -13.67
C ARG A 83 2.01 0.18 -13.69
N LEU A 84 2.31 1.09 -14.62
CA LEU A 84 1.77 2.46 -14.61
C LEU A 84 0.99 2.81 -15.88
N GLY A 85 0.06 3.75 -15.72
CA GLY A 85 -0.72 4.38 -16.78
C GLY A 85 0.13 5.04 -17.85
N SER A 86 1.24 5.66 -17.43
CA SER A 86 2.26 6.24 -18.32
C SER A 86 2.98 5.20 -19.18
N GLY A 87 3.02 3.94 -18.75
CA GLY A 87 3.55 2.80 -19.50
C GLY A 87 2.52 2.10 -20.40
N GLY A 88 1.29 2.63 -20.48
CA GLY A 88 0.18 2.05 -21.27
C GLY A 88 -0.71 1.06 -20.51
N TYR A 89 -0.39 0.75 -19.26
CA TYR A 89 -1.20 -0.17 -18.44
C TYR A 89 -2.43 0.51 -17.85
N ARG A 90 -3.50 -0.25 -17.61
CA ARG A 90 -4.73 0.23 -16.97
C ARG A 90 -5.21 -0.83 -15.99
N HIS A 91 -6.30 -0.55 -15.26
CA HIS A 91 -7.00 -1.60 -14.52
C HIS A 91 -7.29 -2.81 -15.44
N PRO A 92 -7.07 -4.07 -14.99
CA PRO A 92 -6.73 -4.50 -13.64
C PRO A 92 -5.22 -4.70 -13.35
N ARG A 93 -4.32 -4.24 -14.23
CA ARG A 93 -2.88 -4.60 -14.13
C ARG A 93 -2.24 -4.20 -12.79
N MET A 94 -2.58 -3.02 -12.27
CA MET A 94 -2.02 -2.52 -11.01
C MET A 94 -2.45 -3.33 -9.79
N ILE A 95 -3.74 -3.72 -9.71
CA ILE A 95 -4.23 -4.55 -8.60
C ILE A 95 -3.66 -5.97 -8.68
N GLU A 96 -3.49 -6.52 -9.89
CA GLU A 96 -2.80 -7.80 -10.06
C GLU A 96 -1.37 -7.76 -9.52
N ASP A 97 -0.64 -6.67 -9.77
CA ASP A 97 0.71 -6.48 -9.24
C ASP A 97 0.71 -6.41 -7.70
N ALA A 98 -0.22 -5.67 -7.10
CA ALA A 98 -0.35 -5.58 -5.65
C ALA A 98 -0.76 -6.90 -4.99
N ALA A 99 -1.74 -7.59 -5.57
CA ALA A 99 -2.18 -8.90 -5.10
C ALA A 99 -1.04 -9.92 -5.19
N ARG A 100 -0.32 -9.94 -6.32
CA ARG A 100 0.83 -10.82 -6.52
C ARG A 100 1.96 -10.50 -5.54
N ALA A 101 2.23 -9.23 -5.28
CA ALA A 101 3.24 -8.82 -4.31
C ALA A 101 2.91 -9.34 -2.89
N LEU A 102 1.67 -9.17 -2.43
CA LEU A 102 1.27 -9.66 -1.11
C LEU A 102 1.35 -11.19 -1.02
N ARG A 103 0.87 -11.89 -2.06
CA ARG A 103 1.02 -13.35 -2.17
C ARG A 103 2.47 -13.78 -2.12
N TRP A 104 3.35 -13.09 -2.85
CA TRP A 104 4.77 -13.42 -2.90
C TRP A 104 5.40 -13.31 -1.52
N VAL A 105 5.14 -12.22 -0.78
CA VAL A 105 5.63 -12.05 0.59
C VAL A 105 5.08 -13.15 1.50
N ARG A 106 3.78 -13.48 1.37
CA ARG A 106 3.14 -14.55 2.16
C ARG A 106 3.74 -15.93 1.90
N THR A 107 4.00 -16.27 0.64
CA THR A 107 4.62 -17.55 0.25
C THR A 107 6.09 -17.65 0.67
N HIS A 108 6.80 -16.52 0.75
CA HIS A 108 8.22 -16.48 1.14
C HIS A 108 8.44 -16.06 2.60
N ALA A 109 7.39 -15.99 3.42
CA ALA A 109 7.44 -15.43 4.76
C ALA A 109 8.51 -16.07 5.64
N ALA A 110 8.69 -17.40 5.55
CA ALA A 110 9.72 -18.14 6.28
C ALA A 110 11.16 -17.66 5.96
N THR A 111 11.46 -17.36 4.68
CA THR A 111 12.76 -16.83 4.25
C THR A 111 13.06 -15.47 4.88
N TRP A 112 12.03 -14.66 5.09
CA TRP A 112 12.14 -13.32 5.66
C TRP A 112 11.91 -13.27 7.16
N LYS A 113 11.72 -14.42 7.83
CA LYS A 113 11.34 -14.53 9.25
C LYS A 113 10.08 -13.72 9.59
N VAL A 114 9.14 -13.70 8.65
CA VAL A 114 7.83 -13.04 8.76
C VAL A 114 6.77 -14.09 9.10
N ASP A 115 5.80 -13.72 9.94
CA ASP A 115 4.57 -14.47 10.14
C ASP A 115 3.66 -14.25 8.94
N PRO A 116 3.24 -15.30 8.20
CA PRO A 116 2.38 -15.15 7.04
C PRO A 116 0.99 -14.57 7.35
N ASN A 117 0.62 -14.37 8.62
CA ASN A 117 -0.61 -13.71 9.07
C ASN A 117 -0.38 -12.29 9.63
N ARG A 118 0.82 -11.72 9.44
CA ARG A 118 1.17 -10.35 9.84
C ARG A 118 1.80 -9.60 8.67
N ILE A 119 1.09 -9.56 7.54
CA ILE A 119 1.49 -8.89 6.31
C ILE A 119 0.48 -7.80 5.97
N GLY A 120 0.86 -6.55 6.22
CA GLY A 120 0.07 -5.37 5.90
C GLY A 120 0.33 -4.85 4.49
N ILE A 121 -0.57 -3.97 4.03
CA ILE A 121 -0.33 -3.12 2.86
C ILE A 121 -0.39 -1.64 3.26
N MET A 122 0.52 -0.84 2.74
CA MET A 122 0.60 0.59 2.96
C MET A 122 0.64 1.32 1.63
N GLY A 123 -0.03 2.46 1.49
CA GLY A 123 0.10 3.26 0.27
C GLY A 123 -0.26 4.73 0.44
N SER A 124 0.34 5.55 -0.41
CA SER A 124 0.15 7.02 -0.46
C SER A 124 -0.60 7.45 -1.70
N SER A 125 -1.53 8.41 -1.60
CA SER A 125 -2.19 9.01 -2.78
C SER A 125 -2.78 7.93 -3.72
N ALA A 126 -2.31 7.83 -4.98
CA ALA A 126 -2.69 6.74 -5.89
C ALA A 126 -2.23 5.34 -5.45
N GLY A 127 -1.11 5.22 -4.75
CA GLY A 127 -0.73 3.99 -4.05
C GLY A 127 -1.64 3.68 -2.87
N GLY A 128 -2.21 4.70 -2.24
CA GLY A 128 -3.28 4.58 -1.24
C GLY A 128 -4.58 4.09 -1.86
N HIS A 129 -4.89 4.50 -3.09
CA HIS A 129 -5.97 3.89 -3.88
C HIS A 129 -5.68 2.42 -4.15
N LEU A 130 -4.47 2.07 -4.59
CA LEU A 130 -4.10 0.67 -4.84
C LEU A 130 -4.20 -0.20 -3.58
N ALA A 131 -3.70 0.30 -2.45
CA ALA A 131 -3.79 -0.37 -1.15
C ALA A 131 -5.25 -0.54 -0.70
N SER A 132 -6.07 0.51 -0.80
CA SER A 132 -7.50 0.46 -0.45
C SER A 132 -8.30 -0.44 -1.39
N THR A 133 -7.93 -0.55 -2.67
CA THR A 133 -8.52 -1.52 -3.59
C THR A 133 -8.13 -2.94 -3.16
N LEU A 134 -6.88 -3.22 -2.78
CA LEU A 134 -6.51 -4.58 -2.36
C LEU A 134 -7.25 -5.01 -1.07
N VAL A 135 -7.41 -4.13 -0.08
CA VAL A 135 -8.15 -4.46 1.16
C VAL A 135 -9.66 -4.64 0.94
N THR A 136 -10.22 -4.22 -0.20
CA THR A 136 -11.65 -4.38 -0.53
C THR A 136 -11.93 -5.38 -1.65
N HIS A 137 -10.93 -5.73 -2.47
CA HIS A 137 -11.04 -6.64 -3.62
C HIS A 137 -10.12 -7.87 -3.54
N PHE A 138 -9.52 -8.16 -2.38
CA PHE A 138 -8.70 -9.35 -2.22
C PHE A 138 -9.46 -10.65 -2.52
N ASP A 139 -8.71 -11.71 -2.76
CA ASP A 139 -9.19 -13.09 -2.80
C ASP A 139 -8.29 -14.01 -1.95
N HIS A 140 -8.75 -15.24 -1.73
CA HIS A 140 -8.07 -16.22 -0.89
C HIS A 140 -7.06 -17.12 -1.63
N GLY A 141 -6.76 -16.81 -2.89
CA GLY A 141 -5.91 -17.63 -3.76
C GLY A 141 -6.67 -18.76 -4.43
N GLN A 142 -5.94 -19.46 -5.29
CA GLN A 142 -6.47 -20.57 -6.08
C GLN A 142 -5.71 -21.84 -5.72
N ALA A 143 -6.29 -22.71 -4.89
CA ALA A 143 -5.60 -23.89 -4.35
C ALA A 143 -4.99 -24.80 -5.44
N GLY A 144 -5.63 -24.87 -6.63
CA GLY A 144 -5.17 -25.65 -7.78
C GLY A 144 -4.20 -24.93 -8.72
N ALA A 145 -3.77 -23.71 -8.41
CA ALA A 145 -2.85 -22.97 -9.30
C ALA A 145 -1.51 -23.70 -9.46
N ALA A 146 -0.96 -23.67 -10.68
CA ALA A 146 0.35 -24.27 -10.95
C ALA A 146 1.46 -23.57 -10.14
N ASP A 147 1.42 -22.25 -10.09
CA ASP A 147 2.35 -21.43 -9.30
C ASP A 147 1.93 -21.39 -7.82
N PRO A 148 2.79 -21.83 -6.88
CA PRO A 148 2.51 -21.75 -5.45
C PRO A 148 2.20 -20.35 -4.92
N VAL A 149 2.70 -19.29 -5.56
CA VAL A 149 2.38 -17.91 -5.18
C VAL A 149 0.89 -17.61 -5.42
N ASP A 150 0.30 -18.09 -6.53
CA ASP A 150 -1.10 -17.85 -6.84
C ASP A 150 -2.07 -18.66 -5.95
N ARG A 151 -1.57 -19.63 -5.19
CA ARG A 151 -2.34 -20.37 -4.18
C ARG A 151 -2.53 -19.58 -2.89
N ALA A 152 -1.61 -18.67 -2.57
CA ALA A 152 -1.66 -17.89 -1.33
C ALA A 152 -2.76 -16.82 -1.40
N SER A 153 -3.32 -16.43 -0.25
CA SER A 153 -4.27 -15.31 -0.15
C SER A 153 -3.62 -13.97 -0.50
N SER A 154 -4.37 -13.11 -1.20
CA SER A 154 -4.00 -11.70 -1.44
C SER A 154 -4.64 -10.73 -0.43
N ARG A 155 -5.34 -11.24 0.59
CA ARG A 155 -5.89 -10.44 1.68
C ARG A 155 -4.77 -9.87 2.56
N PRO A 156 -4.59 -8.55 2.68
CA PRO A 156 -3.70 -7.96 3.69
C PRO A 156 -4.27 -8.18 5.09
N ASP A 157 -3.41 -8.31 6.08
CA ASP A 157 -3.85 -8.48 7.48
C ASP A 157 -4.23 -7.11 8.10
N LEU A 158 -3.70 -6.01 7.56
CA LEU A 158 -4.11 -4.63 7.83
C LEU A 158 -3.82 -3.70 6.64
N GLY A 159 -4.45 -2.52 6.60
CA GLY A 159 -4.23 -1.47 5.61
C GLY A 159 -3.75 -0.14 6.22
N VAL A 160 -2.75 0.51 5.63
CA VAL A 160 -2.28 1.86 6.02
C VAL A 160 -2.42 2.81 4.83
N LEU A 161 -3.33 3.77 4.93
CA LEU A 161 -3.74 4.65 3.83
C LEU A 161 -3.32 6.09 4.12
N CYS A 162 -2.30 6.56 3.39
CA CYS A 162 -1.70 7.88 3.57
C CYS A 162 -2.25 8.86 2.54
N TYR A 163 -3.00 9.87 2.98
CA TYR A 163 -3.70 10.86 2.12
C TYR A 163 -4.24 10.22 0.82
N PRO A 164 -5.01 9.11 0.94
CA PRO A 164 -5.29 8.23 -0.18
C PRO A 164 -6.25 8.90 -1.17
N VAL A 165 -6.04 8.61 -2.46
CA VAL A 165 -7.16 8.60 -3.40
C VAL A 165 -8.03 7.39 -3.04
N ILE A 166 -9.35 7.55 -2.97
CA ILE A 166 -10.32 6.51 -2.60
C ILE A 166 -11.43 6.44 -3.65
N THR A 167 -12.14 7.54 -3.85
CA THR A 167 -13.28 7.58 -4.76
C THR A 167 -12.82 7.90 -6.18
N MET A 168 -13.41 7.22 -7.17
CA MET A 168 -13.29 7.58 -8.58
C MET A 168 -14.46 8.49 -9.03
N GLY A 169 -15.34 8.87 -8.09
CA GLY A 169 -16.49 9.73 -8.28
C GLY A 169 -16.16 11.23 -8.15
N ALA A 170 -17.01 11.97 -7.44
CA ALA A 170 -17.00 13.44 -7.41
C ALA A 170 -15.71 14.04 -6.80
N HIS A 171 -15.14 13.40 -5.78
CA HIS A 171 -13.94 13.88 -5.08
C HIS A 171 -12.64 13.24 -5.59
N THR A 172 -12.68 12.59 -6.76
CA THR A 172 -11.53 11.90 -7.34
C THR A 172 -10.39 12.86 -7.67
N HIS A 173 -9.16 12.37 -7.54
CA HIS A 173 -8.01 12.97 -8.22
C HIS A 173 -8.03 12.58 -9.70
N GLN A 174 -8.30 13.55 -10.58
CA GLN A 174 -8.56 13.29 -12.01
C GLN A 174 -7.36 12.64 -12.74
N GLY A 175 -6.13 13.03 -12.40
CA GLY A 175 -4.94 12.43 -12.99
C GLY A 175 -4.81 10.93 -12.68
N SER A 176 -5.09 10.55 -11.43
CA SER A 176 -5.09 9.14 -11.02
C SER A 176 -6.18 8.35 -11.75
N LYS A 177 -7.39 8.92 -11.82
CA LYS A 177 -8.52 8.32 -12.54
C LYS A 177 -8.20 8.08 -14.00
N HIS A 178 -7.64 9.07 -14.68
CA HIS A 178 -7.24 8.95 -16.09
C HIS A 178 -6.19 7.86 -16.30
N ASN A 179 -5.15 7.84 -15.47
CA ASN A 179 -4.06 6.88 -15.59
C ASN A 179 -4.50 5.45 -15.26
N LEU A 180 -5.50 5.28 -14.38
CA LEU A 180 -6.02 3.96 -14.03
C LEU A 180 -7.08 3.46 -15.00
N LEU A 181 -8.03 4.32 -15.41
CA LEU A 181 -9.27 3.94 -16.09
C LEU A 181 -9.38 4.44 -17.54
N GLY A 182 -8.49 5.34 -17.97
CA GLY A 182 -8.63 6.04 -19.25
C GLY A 182 -9.49 7.30 -19.17
N LYS A 183 -9.72 7.94 -20.32
CA LYS A 183 -10.43 9.23 -20.43
C LYS A 183 -11.94 9.11 -20.19
N GLU A 184 -12.53 8.02 -20.66
CA GLU A 184 -13.98 7.79 -20.65
C GLU A 184 -14.29 6.43 -20.02
N PRO A 185 -14.06 6.28 -18.70
CA PRO A 185 -14.35 5.02 -18.03
C PRO A 185 -15.86 4.81 -17.90
N SER A 186 -16.29 3.55 -17.96
CA SER A 186 -17.70 3.23 -17.76
C SER A 186 -18.14 3.57 -16.32
N PRO A 187 -19.42 3.92 -16.09
CA PRO A 187 -19.94 4.15 -14.75
C PRO A 187 -19.72 2.97 -13.80
N GLU A 188 -19.81 1.74 -14.31
CA GLU A 188 -19.61 0.52 -13.53
C GLU A 188 -18.15 0.39 -13.06
N LEU A 189 -17.18 0.76 -13.90
CA LEU A 189 -15.78 0.73 -13.52
C LEU A 189 -15.45 1.83 -12.51
N VAL A 190 -16.07 3.01 -12.65
CA VAL A 190 -15.98 4.09 -11.65
C VAL A 190 -16.56 3.63 -10.31
N GLU A 191 -17.72 2.97 -10.32
CA GLU A 191 -18.34 2.41 -9.12
C GLU A 191 -17.47 1.33 -8.48
N LEU A 192 -16.98 0.39 -9.30
CA LEU A 192 -16.15 -0.73 -8.87
C LEU A 192 -14.85 -0.27 -8.21
N LEU A 193 -14.27 0.84 -8.68
CA LEU A 193 -13.00 1.36 -8.18
C LEU A 193 -13.17 2.62 -7.33
N SER A 194 -14.39 2.91 -6.87
CA SER A 194 -14.60 3.85 -5.77
C SER A 194 -14.60 3.04 -4.48
N ASN A 195 -13.43 2.92 -3.83
CA ASN A 195 -13.19 1.91 -2.80
C ASN A 195 -14.06 2.10 -1.54
N GLU A 196 -14.58 3.31 -1.28
CA GLU A 196 -15.56 3.57 -0.21
C GLU A 196 -16.86 2.76 -0.40
N LYS A 197 -17.16 2.36 -1.63
CA LYS A 197 -18.37 1.58 -1.98
C LYS A 197 -18.13 0.07 -1.91
N GLN A 198 -16.88 -0.35 -1.74
CA GLN A 198 -16.44 -1.74 -1.84
C GLN A 198 -16.06 -2.33 -0.47
N VAL A 199 -16.12 -1.53 0.60
CA VAL A 199 -15.87 -1.99 1.97
C VAL A 199 -16.91 -3.02 2.40
N ARG A 200 -16.44 -4.10 3.03
CA ARG A 200 -17.25 -5.22 3.52
C ARG A 200 -16.84 -5.57 4.94
N SER A 201 -17.64 -6.38 5.64
CA SER A 201 -17.33 -6.81 7.02
C SER A 201 -16.03 -7.62 7.15
N ASN A 202 -15.51 -8.17 6.05
CA ASN A 202 -14.23 -8.90 6.02
C ASN A 202 -13.03 -8.05 5.55
N THR A 203 -13.23 -6.75 5.24
CA THR A 203 -12.14 -5.79 5.03
C THR A 203 -11.27 -5.74 6.29
N PRO A 204 -9.93 -5.80 6.17
CA PRO A 204 -9.02 -5.78 7.32
C PRO A 204 -9.04 -4.41 8.04
N PRO A 205 -8.59 -4.36 9.30
CA PRO A 205 -8.42 -3.10 10.03
C PRO A 205 -7.55 -2.11 9.26
N CYS A 206 -7.91 -0.84 9.32
CA CYS A 206 -7.25 0.20 8.54
C CYS A 206 -6.80 1.39 9.42
N PHE A 207 -5.60 1.90 9.16
CA PHE A 207 -5.12 3.19 9.62
C PHE A 207 -5.22 4.19 8.46
N VAL A 208 -5.95 5.28 8.63
CA VAL A 208 -6.15 6.29 7.60
C VAL A 208 -5.67 7.64 8.13
N TRP A 209 -4.88 8.36 7.35
CA TRP A 209 -4.56 9.74 7.70
C TRP A 209 -4.58 10.68 6.50
N HIS A 210 -4.84 11.96 6.77
CA HIS A 210 -4.90 13.01 5.78
C HIS A 210 -4.55 14.37 6.40
N THR A 211 -4.33 15.37 5.55
CA THR A 211 -4.23 16.78 5.96
C THR A 211 -5.37 17.60 5.36
N TRP A 212 -5.97 18.51 6.14
CA TRP A 212 -7.01 19.42 5.67
C TRP A 212 -6.55 20.35 4.55
N GLU A 213 -5.29 20.78 4.58
CA GLU A 213 -4.69 21.65 3.56
C GLU A 213 -4.35 20.94 2.24
N ASP A 214 -4.66 19.65 2.11
CA ASP A 214 -4.48 18.92 0.87
C ASP A 214 -5.43 19.45 -0.22
N LYS A 215 -4.86 20.08 -1.24
CA LYS A 215 -5.59 20.63 -2.38
C LYS A 215 -5.58 19.72 -3.60
N ALA A 216 -4.79 18.65 -3.60
CA ALA A 216 -4.65 17.75 -4.74
C ALA A 216 -5.57 16.53 -4.58
N VAL A 217 -5.54 15.89 -3.42
CA VAL A 217 -6.48 14.84 -3.04
C VAL A 217 -7.34 15.39 -1.91
N LYS A 218 -8.63 15.48 -2.16
CA LYS A 218 -9.59 16.03 -1.20
C LYS A 218 -9.71 15.12 0.03
N VAL A 219 -9.73 15.69 1.23
CA VAL A 219 -9.85 14.97 2.51
C VAL A 219 -11.11 14.09 2.57
N GLU A 220 -12.14 14.44 1.80
CA GLU A 220 -13.36 13.66 1.59
C GLU A 220 -13.06 12.20 1.23
N ASN A 221 -11.99 11.91 0.49
CA ASN A 221 -11.57 10.54 0.20
C ASN A 221 -11.37 9.72 1.49
N SER A 222 -10.66 10.27 2.48
CA SER A 222 -10.43 9.60 3.76
C SER A 222 -11.69 9.55 4.62
N LEU A 223 -12.49 10.61 4.63
CA LEU A 223 -13.72 10.68 5.42
C LEU A 223 -14.77 9.68 4.91
N GLU A 224 -14.94 9.57 3.60
CA GLU A 224 -15.87 8.63 2.96
C GLU A 224 -15.45 7.17 3.22
N PHE A 225 -14.16 6.85 3.11
CA PHE A 225 -13.67 5.50 3.41
C PHE A 225 -13.85 5.14 4.89
N ALA A 226 -13.53 6.05 5.81
CA ALA A 226 -13.74 5.85 7.24
C ALA A 226 -15.22 5.65 7.59
N ALA A 227 -16.12 6.42 6.97
CA ALA A 227 -17.56 6.22 7.13
C ALA A 227 -18.01 4.84 6.62
N ALA A 228 -17.45 4.37 5.51
CA ALA A 228 -17.73 3.03 4.99
C ALA A 228 -17.21 1.90 5.90
N LEU A 229 -16.00 2.05 6.46
CA LEU A 229 -15.44 1.13 7.47
C LEU A 229 -16.33 1.06 8.71
N GLN A 230 -16.75 2.22 9.23
CA GLN A 230 -17.69 2.31 10.36
C GLN A 230 -19.00 1.56 10.05
N LYS A 231 -19.60 1.80 8.89
CA LYS A 231 -20.86 1.18 8.49
C LYS A 231 -20.76 -0.34 8.36
N ALA A 232 -19.60 -0.83 7.93
CA ALA A 232 -19.32 -2.26 7.80
C ALA A 232 -18.89 -2.94 9.11
N GLY A 233 -18.72 -2.19 10.20
CA GLY A 233 -18.24 -2.70 11.49
C GLY A 233 -16.75 -3.08 11.48
N VAL A 234 -15.96 -2.49 10.58
CA VAL A 234 -14.52 -2.74 10.48
C VAL A 234 -13.79 -1.73 11.38
N PRO A 235 -12.91 -2.17 12.30
CA PRO A 235 -12.17 -1.25 13.17
C PRO A 235 -11.15 -0.43 12.37
N PHE A 236 -11.00 0.85 12.72
CA PHE A 236 -10.06 1.75 12.05
C PHE A 236 -9.64 2.92 12.94
N ASP A 237 -8.48 3.47 12.61
CA ASP A 237 -8.02 4.78 13.12
C ASP A 237 -8.07 5.80 11.98
N LEU A 238 -8.55 7.01 12.27
CA LEU A 238 -8.57 8.13 11.34
C LEU A 238 -7.93 9.37 11.97
N HIS A 239 -6.89 9.89 11.30
CA HIS A 239 -6.19 11.11 11.72
C HIS A 239 -6.28 12.19 10.64
N VAL A 240 -6.93 13.32 10.95
CA VAL A 240 -6.95 14.50 10.05
C VAL A 240 -6.19 15.64 10.71
N TYR A 241 -5.05 16.01 10.14
CA TYR A 241 -4.24 17.13 10.62
C TYR A 241 -4.57 18.41 9.85
N GLN A 242 -4.53 19.56 10.52
CA GLN A 242 -4.87 20.82 9.85
C GLN A 242 -3.86 21.20 8.76
N LYS A 243 -2.57 21.02 9.02
CA LYS A 243 -1.47 21.53 8.18
C LYS A 243 -0.78 20.42 7.39
N GLY A 244 -0.36 20.76 6.18
CA GLY A 244 0.43 19.88 5.32
C GLY A 244 -0.06 19.90 3.87
N ARG A 245 0.90 19.84 2.93
CA ARG A 245 0.59 19.71 1.50
C ARG A 245 0.39 18.25 1.12
N HIS A 246 -0.24 18.00 -0.03
CA HIS A 246 -0.26 16.67 -0.63
C HIS A 246 1.15 16.08 -0.79
N GLY A 247 1.28 14.76 -0.58
CA GLY A 247 2.52 14.03 -0.86
C GLY A 247 3.66 14.37 0.11
N ILE A 248 3.34 14.79 1.34
CA ILE A 248 4.35 15.18 2.35
C ILE A 248 5.19 13.98 2.84
N GLY A 249 4.71 12.74 2.69
CA GLY A 249 5.38 11.55 3.18
C GLY A 249 5.60 11.60 4.69
N LEU A 250 6.81 11.26 5.12
CA LEU A 250 7.24 11.39 6.52
C LEU A 250 7.47 12.85 6.95
N ALA A 251 7.47 13.80 6.02
CA ALA A 251 7.88 15.20 6.23
C ALA A 251 9.31 15.36 6.79
N ASP A 252 10.17 14.35 6.59
CA ASP A 252 11.53 14.32 7.12
C ASP A 252 12.45 13.52 6.18
N LYS A 253 13.76 13.58 6.44
CA LYS A 253 14.81 12.80 5.77
C LYS A 253 15.54 11.93 6.79
N GLU A 254 16.32 10.96 6.30
CA GLU A 254 17.20 10.18 7.16
C GLU A 254 18.05 11.08 8.08
N PRO A 255 18.15 10.77 9.40
CA PRO A 255 17.74 9.53 10.06
C PRO A 255 16.28 9.48 10.57
N PHE A 256 15.37 10.30 10.04
CA PHE A 256 13.93 10.35 10.40
C PHE A 256 13.66 10.72 11.86
N SER A 257 14.41 11.69 12.38
CA SER A 257 14.34 12.14 13.77
C SER A 257 13.17 13.08 14.10
N ASN A 258 12.56 13.69 13.08
CA ASN A 258 11.49 14.69 13.21
C ASN A 258 10.35 14.46 12.20
N VAL A 259 9.90 13.21 12.12
CA VAL A 259 8.76 12.80 11.30
C VAL A 259 7.46 13.50 11.71
N HIS A 260 6.57 13.69 10.75
CA HIS A 260 5.22 14.20 10.99
C HIS A 260 4.47 13.34 12.04
N PRO A 261 3.61 13.93 12.90
CA PRO A 261 2.92 13.21 13.98
C PRO A 261 2.21 11.91 13.59
N TRP A 262 1.62 11.83 12.39
CA TRP A 262 0.99 10.62 11.84
C TRP A 262 1.86 9.38 11.96
N ALA A 263 3.19 9.53 11.83
CA ALA A 263 4.11 8.42 11.90
C ALA A 263 4.15 7.82 13.31
N LYS A 264 4.14 8.67 14.35
CA LYS A 264 4.07 8.21 15.76
C LYS A 264 2.73 7.56 16.06
N ASP A 265 1.64 8.13 15.55
CA ASP A 265 0.29 7.58 15.72
C ASP A 265 0.18 6.21 15.03
N LEU A 266 0.77 6.05 13.84
CA LEU A 266 0.85 4.74 13.17
C LEU A 266 1.65 3.73 14.00
N LEU A 267 2.79 4.11 14.60
CA LEU A 267 3.56 3.17 15.45
C LEU A 267 2.78 2.76 16.70
N PHE A 268 1.97 3.66 17.27
CA PHE A 268 1.06 3.31 18.36
C PHE A 268 0.04 2.27 17.88
N TRP A 269 -0.67 2.56 16.80
CA TRP A 269 -1.68 1.66 16.24
C TRP A 269 -1.09 0.29 15.83
N LEU A 270 0.08 0.25 15.19
CA LEU A 270 0.75 -0.99 14.82
C LEU A 270 1.15 -1.84 16.05
N LYS A 271 1.43 -1.23 17.21
CA LYS A 271 1.63 -1.99 18.46
C LYS A 271 0.32 -2.65 18.91
N GLU A 272 -0.80 -1.95 18.82
CA GLU A 272 -2.12 -2.50 19.16
C GLU A 272 -2.56 -3.61 18.21
N GLN A 273 -2.24 -3.49 16.91
CA GLN A 273 -2.46 -4.55 15.93
C GLN A 273 -1.45 -5.71 16.06
N GLY A 274 -0.54 -5.65 17.03
CA GLY A 274 0.49 -6.66 17.25
C GLY A 274 1.52 -6.71 16.13
N PHE A 275 1.64 -5.70 15.28
CA PHE A 275 2.66 -5.59 14.23
C PHE A 275 4.02 -5.14 14.76
N LEU A 276 4.04 -4.45 15.90
CA LEU A 276 5.25 -4.07 16.63
C LEU A 276 5.27 -4.72 18.00
N THR A 277 6.46 -4.95 18.56
CA THR A 277 6.58 -5.40 19.94
C THR A 277 6.18 -4.28 20.90
N ALA A 278 5.36 -4.60 21.89
CA ALA A 278 5.19 -3.73 23.04
C ALA A 278 6.55 -3.62 23.74
N HIS A 279 7.10 -2.41 23.89
CA HIS A 279 8.18 -2.22 24.83
C HIS A 279 7.61 -2.57 26.21
N ARG A 280 8.14 -3.63 26.82
CA ARG A 280 7.91 -3.91 28.23
C ARG A 280 8.52 -2.82 29.10
#